data_AF-A0A4P7JUW5-F1
#
_entry.id   AF-A0A4P7JUW5-F1
#
_cell.length_a   1.000
_cell.length_b   1.000
_cell.length_c   1.000
_cell.angle_alpha   90.00
_cell.angle_beta   90.00
_cell.angle_gamma   90.00
#
_symmetry.space_group_name_H-M   'P 1'
#
loop_
_entity.id
_entity.type
_entity.pdbx_description
1 polymer ?
#
loop_
_entity_poly.entity_id
_entity_poly.type
_entity_poly.pdbx_seq_one_letter_code
_entity_poly.pdbx_strand_id
1 'polypeptide(L)'
;MIRTLAAFIFACVAVVYLQSIAPAKTADTKLLQHAQLAGDSIDPNLRLNRRQRGEVVMLADNRRMKDSYVNYQLDRYYANEKSYIYYWRDSLKNFATATAQGVDYKHYFVNSYLVGIHPFNVENKWLPLYVLSKRKAYQLDDEQYGVADMWQNSAQAYQLPRGDCEDHAIALADWLISEGIDARVVVGKYKDGGHAWVVANQNEQMYILEATDKRAGKSWNHYPLASLSQHYYPQYMFNREYFWENTSTPMTKDYLGEHWKKRSKYNNSTSSNSD
;
A
#
# COMPACT_ATOMS: atom_id res chain seq x y z
N MET A 1 -44.89 26.50 36.25
CA MET A 1 -43.63 25.85 36.69
C MET A 1 -43.18 24.69 35.80
N ILE A 2 -44.08 23.84 35.27
CA ILE A 2 -43.67 22.65 34.49
C ILE A 2 -43.10 22.96 33.09
N ARG A 3 -43.57 24.04 32.43
CA ARG A 3 -43.10 24.43 31.09
C ARG A 3 -41.67 25.01 31.05
N THR A 4 -41.23 25.67 32.12
CA THR A 4 -39.87 26.22 32.23
C THR A 4 -38.83 25.17 32.54
N LEU A 5 -39.18 24.11 33.27
CA LEU A 5 -38.27 23.00 33.59
C LEU A 5 -37.98 22.13 32.34
N ALA A 6 -38.99 21.86 31.51
CA ALA A 6 -38.82 21.09 30.28
C ALA A 6 -37.93 21.79 29.24
N ALA A 7 -38.05 23.12 29.11
CA ALA A 7 -37.20 23.91 28.21
C ALA A 7 -35.73 23.93 28.66
N PHE A 8 -35.47 23.95 29.97
CA PHE A 8 -34.12 23.93 30.52
C PHE A 8 -33.45 22.56 30.34
N ILE A 9 -34.19 21.46 30.54
CA ILE A 9 -33.69 20.10 30.31
C ILE A 9 -33.38 19.88 28.82
N PHE A 10 -34.25 20.33 27.91
CA PHE A 10 -33.99 20.25 26.46
C PHE A 10 -32.77 21.07 26.03
N ALA A 11 -32.60 22.27 26.59
CA ALA A 11 -31.43 23.11 26.30
C ALA A 11 -30.13 22.49 26.84
N CYS A 12 -30.15 21.92 28.06
CA CYS A 12 -28.98 21.22 28.61
C CYS A 12 -28.63 19.96 27.81
N VAL A 13 -29.61 19.16 27.39
CA VAL A 13 -29.38 17.98 26.54
C VAL A 13 -28.86 18.38 25.16
N ALA A 14 -29.39 19.44 24.55
CA ALA A 14 -28.91 19.95 23.27
C ALA A 14 -27.47 20.50 23.35
N VAL A 15 -27.12 21.22 24.44
CA VAL A 15 -25.76 21.74 24.65
C VAL A 15 -24.77 20.61 24.91
N VAL A 16 -25.12 19.61 25.72
CA VAL A 16 -24.27 18.42 25.95
C VAL A 16 -24.08 17.62 24.65
N TYR A 17 -25.13 17.48 23.83
CA TYR A 17 -25.06 16.77 22.56
C TYR A 17 -24.27 17.54 21.48
N LEU A 18 -24.35 18.87 21.47
CA LEU A 18 -23.55 19.72 20.57
C LEU A 18 -22.07 19.78 20.99
N GLN A 19 -21.78 19.78 22.29
CA GLN A 19 -20.41 19.71 22.80
C GLN A 19 -19.75 18.34 22.55
N SER A 20 -20.50 17.25 22.43
CA SER A 20 -19.93 15.93 22.10
C SER A 20 -19.60 15.71 20.63
N ILE A 21 -20.19 16.49 19.70
CA ILE A 21 -19.98 16.32 18.24
C ILE A 21 -18.85 17.22 17.71
N ALA A 22 -18.59 18.37 18.34
CA ALA A 22 -17.51 19.28 17.97
C ALA A 22 -16.07 18.71 18.08
N PRO A 23 -15.66 17.98 19.13
CA PRO A 23 -14.25 17.65 19.36
C PRO A 23 -13.67 16.68 18.33
N ALA A 24 -14.46 15.71 17.83
CA ALA A 24 -13.98 14.72 16.87
C ALA A 24 -13.60 15.33 15.51
N LYS A 25 -14.43 16.24 14.98
CA LYS A 25 -14.13 16.96 13.72
C LYS A 25 -12.89 17.85 13.82
N THR A 26 -12.64 18.42 15.00
CA THR A 26 -11.45 19.25 15.24
C THR A 26 -10.18 18.39 15.34
N ALA A 27 -10.25 17.22 15.99
CA ALA A 27 -9.13 16.29 16.08
C ALA A 27 -8.75 15.73 14.70
N ASP A 28 -9.73 15.33 13.90
CA ASP A 28 -9.52 14.86 12.52
C ASP A 28 -8.84 15.92 11.66
N THR A 29 -9.35 17.16 11.69
CA THR A 29 -8.76 18.27 10.93
C THR A 29 -7.31 18.50 11.32
N LYS A 30 -6.99 18.50 12.63
CA LYS A 30 -5.61 18.68 13.12
C LYS A 30 -4.69 17.54 12.69
N LEU A 31 -5.16 16.29 12.76
CA LEU A 31 -4.40 15.13 12.31
C LEU A 31 -4.12 15.20 10.80
N LEU A 32 -5.13 15.53 9.98
CA LEU A 32 -4.97 15.63 8.54
C LEU A 32 -4.05 16.81 8.15
N GLN A 33 -4.12 17.93 8.86
CA GLN A 33 -3.19 19.05 8.69
C GLN A 33 -1.76 18.64 9.06
N HIS A 34 -1.57 17.95 10.19
CA HIS A 34 -0.26 17.44 10.59
C HIS A 34 0.29 16.46 9.54
N ALA A 35 -0.53 15.53 9.07
CA ALA A 35 -0.15 14.59 8.03
C ALA A 35 0.23 15.31 6.73
N GLN A 36 -0.48 16.38 6.36
CA GLN A 36 -0.13 17.21 5.20
C GLN A 36 1.27 17.82 5.35
N LEU A 37 1.52 18.50 6.47
CA LEU A 37 2.83 19.10 6.77
C LEU A 37 3.96 18.07 6.80
N ALA A 38 3.68 16.89 7.36
CA ALA A 38 4.60 15.76 7.38
C ALA A 38 4.92 15.27 5.95
N GLY A 39 3.92 15.20 5.07
CA GLY A 39 4.10 14.86 3.66
C GLY A 39 5.01 15.83 2.93
N ASP A 40 4.77 17.12 3.14
CA ASP A 40 5.59 18.18 2.55
C ASP A 40 7.04 18.14 3.06
N SER A 41 7.26 17.53 4.23
CA SER A 41 8.58 17.33 4.85
C SER A 41 9.27 16.01 4.43
N ILE A 42 8.59 15.10 3.72
CA ILE A 42 9.21 13.89 3.18
C ILE A 42 10.31 14.30 2.20
N ASP A 43 11.52 13.74 2.37
CA ASP A 43 12.68 13.99 1.51
C ASP A 43 12.27 13.93 0.03
N PRO A 44 12.34 15.06 -0.70
CA PRO A 44 11.98 15.12 -2.10
C PRO A 44 12.73 14.10 -2.96
N ASN A 45 13.92 13.67 -2.55
CA ASN A 45 14.67 12.64 -3.28
C ASN A 45 13.97 11.30 -3.33
N LEU A 46 13.16 10.96 -2.31
CA LEU A 46 12.39 9.71 -2.28
C LEU A 46 11.35 9.64 -3.41
N ARG A 47 10.89 10.79 -3.90
CA ARG A 47 9.90 10.87 -4.99
C ARG A 47 10.52 10.67 -6.37
N LEU A 48 11.84 10.64 -6.48
CA LEU A 48 12.53 10.51 -7.76
C LEU A 48 12.55 9.04 -8.20
N ASN A 49 12.17 8.76 -9.44
CA ASN A 49 12.16 7.38 -9.97
C ASN A 49 13.53 6.70 -9.93
N ARG A 50 14.63 7.46 -9.90
CA ARG A 50 15.98 6.90 -9.68
C ARG A 50 16.11 6.10 -8.38
N ARG A 51 15.23 6.33 -7.38
CA ARG A 51 15.19 5.57 -6.12
C ARG A 51 14.60 4.17 -6.28
N GLN A 52 13.91 3.91 -7.39
CA GLN A 52 13.34 2.61 -7.73
C GLN A 52 14.35 1.71 -8.49
N ARG A 53 15.51 2.26 -8.89
CA ARG A 53 16.55 1.49 -9.58
C ARG A 53 17.15 0.43 -8.66
N GLY A 54 17.28 -0.77 -9.17
CA GLY A 54 17.83 -1.88 -8.40
C GLY A 54 17.84 -3.18 -9.19
N GLU A 55 18.09 -4.25 -8.46
CA GLU A 55 18.12 -5.59 -9.02
C GLU A 55 17.41 -6.59 -8.12
N VAL A 56 16.92 -7.66 -8.72
CA VAL A 56 16.45 -8.84 -7.99
C VAL A 56 17.43 -9.98 -8.16
N VAL A 57 17.60 -10.75 -7.10
CA VAL A 57 18.28 -12.05 -7.09
C VAL A 57 17.21 -13.11 -6.98
N MET A 58 17.07 -13.96 -8.00
CA MET A 58 16.16 -15.10 -7.97
C MET A 58 16.72 -16.20 -7.07
N LEU A 59 15.93 -16.70 -6.13
CA LEU A 59 16.43 -17.64 -5.11
C LEU A 59 16.64 -19.06 -5.64
N ALA A 60 15.98 -19.44 -6.74
CA ALA A 60 16.10 -20.77 -7.32
C ALA A 60 17.49 -21.03 -7.94
N ASP A 61 18.14 -20.00 -8.49
CA ASP A 61 19.36 -20.13 -9.30
C ASP A 61 20.39 -19.01 -9.08
N ASN A 62 20.16 -18.11 -8.13
CA ASN A 62 20.96 -16.91 -7.88
C ASN A 62 21.11 -15.97 -9.10
N ARG A 63 20.25 -16.11 -10.12
CA ARG A 63 20.28 -15.23 -11.29
C ARG A 63 19.90 -13.81 -10.87
N ARG A 64 20.71 -12.84 -11.31
CA ARG A 64 20.46 -11.41 -11.10
C ARG A 64 19.75 -10.81 -12.29
N MET A 65 18.78 -9.95 -12.03
CA MET A 65 18.07 -9.18 -13.06
C MET A 65 18.00 -7.72 -12.63
N LYS A 66 18.53 -6.83 -13.47
CA LYS A 66 18.47 -5.38 -13.28
C LYS A 66 17.24 -4.80 -13.97
N ASP A 67 16.75 -3.67 -13.46
CA ASP A 67 15.69 -2.88 -14.08
C ASP A 67 16.06 -2.44 -15.51
N SER A 68 17.34 -2.17 -15.79
CA SER A 68 17.80 -1.87 -17.15
C SER A 68 17.58 -3.02 -18.14
N TYR A 69 17.77 -4.26 -17.70
CA TYR A 69 17.49 -5.45 -18.51
C TYR A 69 15.98 -5.60 -18.74
N VAL A 70 15.16 -5.42 -17.70
CA VAL A 70 13.69 -5.44 -17.79
C VAL A 70 13.21 -4.46 -18.86
N ASN A 71 13.64 -3.19 -18.75
CA ASN A 71 13.24 -2.15 -19.69
C ASN A 71 13.71 -2.45 -21.12
N TYR A 72 14.94 -2.95 -21.30
CA TYR A 72 15.42 -3.39 -22.62
C TYR A 72 14.53 -4.48 -23.24
N GLN A 73 14.12 -5.48 -22.46
CA GLN A 73 13.24 -6.55 -22.94
C GLN A 73 11.85 -6.03 -23.32
N LEU A 74 11.25 -5.18 -22.48
CA LEU A 74 9.92 -4.61 -22.74
C LEU A 74 9.94 -3.64 -23.93
N ASP A 75 10.99 -2.84 -24.07
CA ASP A 75 11.18 -1.96 -25.23
C ASP A 75 11.29 -2.77 -26.53
N ARG A 76 11.92 -3.96 -26.47
CA ARG A 76 12.12 -4.84 -27.63
C ARG A 76 10.87 -5.63 -28.04
N TYR A 77 10.10 -6.13 -27.08
CA TYR A 77 9.02 -7.09 -27.35
C TYR A 77 7.60 -6.55 -27.14
N TYR A 78 7.44 -5.48 -26.38
CA TYR A 78 6.14 -4.96 -25.94
C TYR A 78 6.02 -3.45 -26.13
N ALA A 79 6.60 -2.92 -27.22
CA ALA A 79 6.70 -1.47 -27.45
C ALA A 79 5.37 -0.71 -27.28
N ASN A 80 4.23 -1.35 -27.59
CA ASN A 80 2.89 -0.74 -27.59
C ASN A 80 2.00 -1.14 -26.39
N GLU A 81 2.45 -2.01 -25.48
CA GLU A 81 1.62 -2.59 -24.40
C GLU A 81 2.35 -2.59 -23.05
N LYS A 82 3.00 -1.49 -22.67
CA LYS A 82 3.86 -1.46 -21.47
C LYS A 82 3.13 -1.22 -20.16
N SER A 83 1.88 -0.76 -20.16
CA SER A 83 1.17 -0.35 -18.95
C SER A 83 0.48 -1.52 -18.24
N TYR A 84 1.13 -2.67 -18.12
CA TYR A 84 0.63 -3.82 -17.36
C TYR A 84 1.71 -4.31 -16.40
N ILE A 85 1.31 -4.98 -15.32
CA ILE A 85 2.25 -5.77 -14.51
C ILE A 85 2.80 -6.95 -15.32
N TYR A 86 4.12 -7.10 -15.33
CA TYR A 86 4.81 -8.23 -15.92
C TYR A 86 5.40 -9.15 -14.85
N TYR A 87 5.10 -10.45 -14.96
CA TYR A 87 5.65 -11.47 -14.08
C TYR A 87 6.80 -12.21 -14.74
N TRP A 88 7.93 -12.30 -14.03
CA TRP A 88 9.17 -12.86 -14.53
C TRP A 88 9.42 -14.22 -13.89
N ARG A 89 9.81 -15.21 -14.70
CA ARG A 89 10.04 -16.57 -14.22
C ARG A 89 11.51 -16.87 -13.92
N ASP A 90 11.75 -17.74 -12.95
CA ASP A 90 13.07 -18.34 -12.68
C ASP A 90 13.40 -19.49 -13.65
N SER A 91 14.59 -20.10 -13.50
CA SER A 91 14.99 -21.28 -14.28
C SER A 91 14.07 -22.49 -14.10
N LEU A 92 13.42 -22.61 -12.94
CA LEU A 92 12.45 -23.65 -12.63
C LEU A 92 11.03 -23.32 -13.12
N LYS A 93 10.87 -22.22 -13.88
CA LYS A 93 9.60 -21.72 -14.43
C LYS A 93 8.60 -21.25 -13.38
N ASN A 94 8.97 -21.06 -12.12
CA ASN A 94 8.10 -20.41 -11.14
C ASN A 94 8.08 -18.90 -11.39
N PHE A 95 6.97 -18.23 -11.07
CA PHE A 95 6.98 -16.77 -11.06
C PHE A 95 7.85 -16.29 -9.90
N ALA A 96 8.86 -15.48 -10.21
CA ALA A 96 9.93 -15.15 -9.27
C ALA A 96 9.95 -13.68 -8.83
N THR A 97 9.42 -12.78 -9.67
CA THR A 97 9.23 -11.37 -9.35
C THR A 97 8.16 -10.78 -10.28
N ALA A 98 7.73 -9.57 -9.97
CA ALA A 98 6.93 -8.74 -10.86
C ALA A 98 7.59 -7.39 -11.12
N THR A 99 7.25 -6.76 -12.23
CA THR A 99 7.58 -5.36 -12.55
C THR A 99 6.33 -4.61 -12.98
N ALA A 100 6.24 -3.35 -12.62
CA ALA A 100 5.17 -2.45 -13.03
C ALA A 100 5.76 -1.18 -13.64
N GLN A 101 4.95 -0.46 -14.42
CA GLN A 101 5.34 0.83 -14.98
C GLN A 101 5.26 1.90 -13.89
N GLY A 102 6.31 2.72 -13.75
CA GLY A 102 6.29 3.92 -12.90
C GLY A 102 5.96 5.17 -13.70
N VAL A 103 5.70 6.28 -13.02
CA VAL A 103 5.24 7.56 -13.61
C VAL A 103 6.17 8.18 -14.67
N ASP A 104 7.38 7.66 -14.90
CA ASP A 104 8.26 8.00 -16.02
C ASP A 104 8.18 7.01 -17.21
N TYR A 105 7.14 6.17 -17.23
CA TYR A 105 6.90 5.15 -18.23
C TYR A 105 7.97 4.05 -18.30
N LYS A 106 8.86 3.96 -17.30
CA LYS A 106 9.83 2.87 -17.16
C LYS A 106 9.35 1.82 -16.17
N HIS A 107 9.77 0.58 -16.38
CA HIS A 107 9.43 -0.53 -15.51
C HIS A 107 10.41 -0.65 -14.36
N TYR A 108 9.87 -0.92 -13.18
CA TYR A 108 10.63 -1.17 -11.96
C TYR A 108 10.12 -2.41 -11.25
N PHE A 109 10.97 -3.06 -10.46
CA PHE A 109 10.54 -4.19 -9.62
C PHE A 109 9.54 -3.71 -8.57
N VAL A 110 8.50 -4.50 -8.31
CA VAL A 110 7.42 -4.11 -7.37
C VAL A 110 7.94 -3.74 -5.98
N ASN A 111 9.00 -4.41 -5.50
CA ASN A 111 9.67 -4.09 -4.23
C ASN A 111 10.20 -2.65 -4.17
N SER A 112 10.65 -2.12 -5.30
CA SER A 112 11.31 -0.81 -5.39
C SER A 112 10.38 0.38 -5.16
N TYR A 113 9.06 0.17 -5.22
CA TYR A 113 8.05 1.19 -4.95
C TYR A 113 7.94 1.52 -3.44
N LEU A 114 8.48 0.67 -2.57
CA LEU A 114 8.56 0.89 -1.12
C LEU A 114 9.89 1.60 -0.80
N VAL A 115 9.91 2.93 -0.91
CA VAL A 115 11.14 3.74 -0.92
C VAL A 115 11.61 4.18 0.47
N GLY A 116 10.91 3.81 1.53
CA GLY A 116 11.30 4.11 2.90
C GLY A 116 10.57 5.30 3.52
N ILE A 117 9.31 5.58 3.15
CA ILE A 117 8.59 6.72 3.71
C ILE A 117 8.34 6.52 5.21
N HIS A 118 8.50 7.60 5.97
CA HIS A 118 8.09 7.66 7.36
C HIS A 118 7.59 9.08 7.66
N PRO A 119 6.35 9.39 7.28
CA PRO A 119 5.83 10.76 7.37
C PRO A 119 5.94 11.32 8.79
N PHE A 120 5.53 10.54 9.79
CA PHE A 120 5.69 10.83 11.21
C PHE A 120 5.51 9.54 12.03
N ASN A 121 6.05 9.54 13.25
CA ASN A 121 5.88 8.47 14.23
C ASN A 121 4.43 8.35 14.69
N VAL A 122 3.93 7.13 14.83
CA VAL A 122 2.58 6.88 15.36
C VAL A 122 2.62 5.98 16.60
N GLU A 123 1.86 6.35 17.63
CA GLU A 123 1.64 5.48 18.79
C GLU A 123 0.66 4.36 18.44
N ASN A 124 -0.46 4.71 17.80
CA ASN A 124 -1.39 3.75 17.23
C ASN A 124 -0.89 3.28 15.86
N LYS A 125 -0.42 2.04 15.80
CA LYS A 125 0.12 1.39 14.60
C LYS A 125 -0.87 1.31 13.42
N TRP A 126 -2.16 1.51 13.65
CA TRP A 126 -3.18 1.56 12.60
C TRP A 126 -3.55 2.97 12.12
N LEU A 127 -3.00 4.01 12.73
CA LEU A 127 -3.20 5.39 12.30
C LEU A 127 -2.80 5.64 10.82
N PRO A 128 -1.76 4.99 10.24
CA PRO A 128 -1.42 5.12 8.82
C PRO A 128 -2.59 4.78 7.89
N LEU A 129 -3.34 3.71 8.19
CA LEU A 129 -4.53 3.31 7.41
C LEU A 129 -5.57 4.44 7.42
N TYR A 130 -5.87 4.96 8.61
CA TYR A 130 -6.85 6.04 8.76
C TYR A 130 -6.44 7.27 7.96
N VAL A 131 -5.19 7.73 8.13
CA VAL A 131 -4.66 8.92 7.46
C VAL A 131 -4.73 8.77 5.94
N LEU A 132 -4.25 7.64 5.40
CA LEU A 132 -4.27 7.41 3.95
C LEU A 132 -5.70 7.29 3.41
N SER A 133 -6.60 6.63 4.13
CA SER A 133 -8.01 6.50 3.71
C SER A 133 -8.73 7.85 3.57
N LYS A 134 -8.32 8.85 4.36
CA LYS A 134 -8.90 10.20 4.34
C LYS A 134 -8.21 11.13 3.35
N ARG A 135 -6.90 10.96 3.12
CA ARG A 135 -6.10 11.91 2.32
C ARG A 135 -6.06 11.58 0.84
N LYS A 136 -6.01 10.29 0.49
CA LYS A 136 -5.88 9.85 -0.90
C LYS A 136 -7.25 9.43 -1.43
N ALA A 137 -7.71 10.07 -2.50
CA ALA A 137 -8.94 9.71 -3.19
C ALA A 137 -8.65 8.58 -4.18
N TYR A 138 -9.59 7.63 -4.29
CA TYR A 138 -9.49 6.57 -5.28
C TYR A 138 -9.73 7.14 -6.68
N GLN A 139 -8.84 6.85 -7.63
CA GLN A 139 -9.00 7.16 -9.04
C GLN A 139 -8.22 6.13 -9.86
N LEU A 140 -8.82 5.59 -10.92
CA LEU A 140 -8.17 4.61 -11.80
C LEU A 140 -7.08 5.26 -12.67
N ASP A 141 -6.09 4.48 -13.08
CA ASP A 141 -4.98 4.96 -13.91
C ASP A 141 -5.38 5.33 -15.33
N ASP A 142 -6.41 4.71 -15.89
CA ASP A 142 -6.95 5.09 -17.20
C ASP A 142 -7.57 6.49 -17.15
N GLU A 143 -8.23 6.84 -16.04
CA GLU A 143 -8.75 8.17 -15.76
C GLU A 143 -7.64 9.18 -15.42
N GLN A 144 -6.60 8.77 -14.69
CA GLN A 144 -5.55 9.66 -14.20
C GLN A 144 -4.42 9.90 -15.22
N TYR A 145 -4.05 8.87 -15.96
CA TYR A 145 -2.87 8.85 -16.84
C TYR A 145 -3.18 8.39 -18.28
N GLY A 146 -4.37 7.87 -18.55
CA GLY A 146 -4.73 7.35 -19.88
C GLY A 146 -4.04 6.03 -20.22
N VAL A 147 -3.58 5.28 -19.22
CA VAL A 147 -2.93 3.98 -19.38
C VAL A 147 -3.58 2.93 -18.46
N ALA A 148 -3.36 1.65 -18.74
CA ALA A 148 -4.03 0.58 -18.01
C ALA A 148 -3.53 0.39 -16.56
N ASP A 149 -2.25 0.67 -16.28
CA ASP A 149 -1.59 0.43 -14.99
C ASP A 149 -0.32 1.31 -14.90
N MET A 150 -0.21 2.12 -13.84
CA MET A 150 0.82 3.13 -13.62
C MET A 150 1.03 3.39 -12.12
N TRP A 151 2.05 2.75 -11.57
CA TRP A 151 2.30 2.79 -10.15
C TRP A 151 3.04 4.07 -9.71
N GLN A 152 2.62 4.62 -8.58
CA GLN A 152 3.34 5.65 -7.83
C GLN A 152 4.19 4.95 -6.77
N ASN A 153 5.47 5.33 -6.63
CA ASN A 153 6.22 4.90 -5.45
C ASN A 153 5.61 5.50 -4.18
N SER A 154 5.85 4.90 -3.02
CA SER A 154 5.26 5.30 -1.73
C SER A 154 5.38 6.79 -1.41
N ALA A 155 6.50 7.45 -1.76
CA ALA A 155 6.65 8.89 -1.56
C ALA A 155 5.79 9.72 -2.51
N GLN A 156 5.69 9.31 -3.78
CA GLN A 156 4.76 9.89 -4.75
C GLN A 156 3.31 9.66 -4.29
N ALA A 157 2.97 8.43 -3.90
CA ALA A 157 1.65 8.01 -3.47
C ALA A 157 1.17 8.73 -2.22
N TYR A 158 2.06 9.04 -1.28
CA TYR A 158 1.73 9.83 -0.10
C TYR A 158 1.44 11.31 -0.43
N GLN A 159 2.20 11.89 -1.37
CA GLN A 159 2.09 13.30 -1.73
C GLN A 159 0.90 13.56 -2.67
N LEU A 160 0.67 12.67 -3.63
CA LEU A 160 -0.36 12.83 -4.64
C LEU A 160 -1.74 12.52 -4.04
N PRO A 161 -2.74 13.39 -4.24
CA PRO A 161 -4.05 13.25 -3.62
C PRO A 161 -4.88 12.10 -4.24
N ARG A 162 -4.41 11.47 -5.31
CA ARG A 162 -5.15 10.45 -6.08
C ARG A 162 -4.26 9.27 -6.47
N GLY A 163 -4.89 8.13 -6.65
CA GLY A 163 -4.31 6.86 -7.07
C GLY A 163 -5.33 5.75 -6.81
N ASP A 164 -5.09 4.56 -7.32
CA ASP A 164 -6.00 3.42 -7.21
C ASP A 164 -5.54 2.42 -6.12
N CYS A 165 -5.79 1.12 -6.31
CA CYS A 165 -5.62 0.13 -5.26
C CYS A 165 -4.16 -0.05 -4.81
N GLU A 166 -3.21 -0.16 -5.74
CA GLU A 166 -1.82 -0.40 -5.40
C GLU A 166 -1.14 0.85 -4.86
N ASP A 167 -1.47 2.05 -5.36
CA ASP A 167 -0.87 3.28 -4.85
C ASP A 167 -1.19 3.47 -3.35
N HIS A 168 -2.44 3.16 -2.99
CA HIS A 168 -2.88 3.15 -1.60
C HIS A 168 -2.14 2.06 -0.79
N ALA A 169 -2.01 0.85 -1.35
CA ALA A 169 -1.35 -0.27 -0.67
C ALA A 169 0.15 -0.04 -0.47
N ILE A 170 0.84 0.51 -1.47
CA ILE A 170 2.27 0.83 -1.46
C ILE A 170 2.58 1.87 -0.39
N ALA A 171 1.84 2.99 -0.36
CA ALA A 171 2.04 4.02 0.68
C ALA A 171 1.76 3.47 2.09
N LEU A 172 0.71 2.66 2.24
CA LEU A 172 0.34 2.09 3.54
C LEU A 172 1.38 1.08 4.03
N ALA A 173 1.73 0.10 3.20
CA ALA A 173 2.71 -0.93 3.57
C ALA A 173 4.06 -0.30 3.91
N ASP A 174 4.52 0.68 3.14
CA ASP A 174 5.82 1.29 3.37
C ASP A 174 5.91 2.06 4.69
N TRP A 175 4.84 2.80 5.05
CA TRP A 175 4.79 3.47 6.35
C TRP A 175 4.71 2.45 7.50
N LEU A 176 3.88 1.40 7.38
CA LEU A 176 3.80 0.35 8.40
C LEU A 176 5.15 -0.37 8.60
N ILE A 177 5.90 -0.63 7.53
CA ILE A 177 7.26 -1.19 7.61
C ILE A 177 8.18 -0.23 8.37
N SER A 178 8.13 1.08 8.10
CA SER A 178 8.90 2.08 8.86
C SER A 178 8.52 2.14 10.34
N GLU A 179 7.28 1.79 10.67
CA GLU A 179 6.80 1.66 12.05
C GLU A 179 7.20 0.35 12.74
N GLY A 180 7.98 -0.51 12.06
CA GLY A 180 8.47 -1.79 12.56
C GLY A 180 7.48 -2.94 12.44
N ILE A 181 6.44 -2.80 11.61
CA ILE A 181 5.42 -3.84 11.38
C ILE A 181 5.83 -4.68 10.17
N ASP A 182 5.70 -6.01 10.27
CA ASP A 182 5.78 -6.88 9.09
C ASP A 182 4.52 -6.68 8.24
N ALA A 183 4.62 -5.71 7.32
CA ALA A 183 3.58 -5.40 6.35
C ALA A 183 4.05 -5.73 4.93
N ARG A 184 3.10 -6.16 4.09
CA ARG A 184 3.35 -6.61 2.72
C ARG A 184 2.23 -6.10 1.84
N VAL A 185 2.57 -5.66 0.63
CA VAL A 185 1.58 -5.43 -0.42
C VAL A 185 1.24 -6.79 -1.02
N VAL A 186 -0.04 -7.06 -1.18
CA VAL A 186 -0.58 -8.26 -1.83
C VAL A 186 -1.19 -7.87 -3.15
N VAL A 187 -0.92 -8.65 -4.19
CA VAL A 187 -1.55 -8.55 -5.51
C VAL A 187 -2.31 -9.84 -5.78
N GLY A 188 -3.55 -9.71 -6.23
CA GLY A 188 -4.40 -10.84 -6.54
C GLY A 188 -5.75 -10.37 -7.06
N LYS A 189 -6.82 -11.06 -6.63
CA LYS A 189 -8.19 -10.67 -6.97
C LYS A 189 -9.01 -10.36 -5.72
N TYR A 190 -9.90 -9.39 -5.84
CA TYR A 190 -11.02 -9.20 -4.93
C TYR A 190 -12.33 -9.37 -5.70
N LYS A 191 -13.12 -10.37 -5.33
CA LYS A 191 -14.23 -10.88 -6.17
C LYS A 191 -13.69 -11.28 -7.55
N ASP A 192 -14.12 -10.60 -8.61
CA ASP A 192 -13.79 -10.92 -10.00
C ASP A 192 -12.73 -9.98 -10.61
N GLY A 193 -12.35 -8.91 -9.91
CA GLY A 193 -11.40 -7.90 -10.38
C GLY A 193 -9.99 -8.08 -9.83
N GLY A 194 -8.99 -7.64 -10.58
CA GLY A 194 -7.63 -7.45 -10.06
C GLY A 194 -7.65 -6.43 -8.91
N HIS A 195 -6.88 -6.68 -7.87
CA HIS A 195 -6.85 -5.83 -6.68
C HIS A 195 -5.51 -5.91 -5.96
N ALA A 196 -5.15 -4.82 -5.30
CA ALA A 196 -4.01 -4.74 -4.40
C ALA A 196 -4.44 -4.25 -3.00
N TRP A 197 -3.91 -4.88 -1.96
CA TRP A 197 -4.20 -4.57 -0.57
C TRP A 197 -2.96 -4.77 0.31
N VAL A 198 -3.05 -4.39 1.59
CA VAL A 198 -1.97 -4.64 2.54
C VAL A 198 -2.36 -5.76 3.48
N VAL A 199 -1.40 -6.64 3.77
CA VAL A 199 -1.47 -7.50 4.96
C VAL A 199 -0.41 -7.08 5.96
N ALA A 200 -0.78 -7.08 7.23
CA ALA A 200 0.12 -6.74 8.32
C ALA A 200 0.05 -7.78 9.43
N ASN A 201 1.20 -8.21 9.91
CA ASN A 201 1.33 -9.04 11.10
C ASN A 201 1.47 -8.15 12.33
N GLN A 202 0.51 -8.21 13.24
CA GLN A 202 0.63 -7.61 14.57
C GLN A 202 0.29 -8.66 15.62
N ASN A 203 1.24 -8.94 16.51
CA ASN A 203 1.09 -9.93 17.59
C ASN A 203 0.64 -11.32 17.09
N GLU A 204 1.28 -11.82 16.03
CA GLU A 204 1.00 -13.13 15.39
C GLU A 204 -0.39 -13.21 14.72
N GLN A 205 -1.09 -12.09 14.61
CA GLN A 205 -2.35 -11.99 13.89
C GLN A 205 -2.15 -11.24 12.57
N MET A 206 -2.65 -11.83 11.49
CA MET A 206 -2.67 -11.20 10.18
C MET A 206 -3.95 -10.39 10.00
N TYR A 207 -3.79 -9.14 9.58
CA TYR A 207 -4.88 -8.22 9.25
C TYR A 207 -4.84 -7.88 7.77
N ILE A 208 -6.01 -7.78 7.13
CA ILE A 208 -6.14 -7.18 5.79
C ILE A 208 -6.52 -5.72 5.97
N LEU A 209 -5.81 -4.82 5.29
CA LEU A 209 -5.98 -3.37 5.41
C LEU A 209 -6.25 -2.77 4.02
N GLU A 210 -7.36 -2.02 3.94
CA GLU A 210 -7.87 -1.41 2.70
C GLU A 210 -7.93 0.11 2.86
N ALA A 211 -6.88 0.82 2.44
CA ALA A 211 -6.89 2.29 2.47
C ALA A 211 -7.83 2.91 1.41
N THR A 212 -8.30 2.10 0.47
CA THR A 212 -9.31 2.48 -0.53
C THR A 212 -10.70 2.59 0.08
N ASP A 213 -11.00 1.87 1.17
CA ASP A 213 -12.33 1.87 1.79
C ASP A 213 -12.61 3.19 2.52
N LYS A 214 -13.57 3.96 1.98
CA LYS A 214 -13.98 5.26 2.54
C LYS A 214 -15.00 5.15 3.67
N ARG A 215 -15.33 3.94 4.15
CA ARG A 215 -16.22 3.69 5.30
C ARG A 215 -15.63 4.05 6.66
N ALA A 216 -14.57 4.86 6.69
CA ALA A 216 -13.85 5.39 7.87
C ALA A 216 -14.69 6.27 8.83
N GLY A 217 -15.99 5.98 9.00
CA GLY A 217 -16.92 6.61 9.93
C GLY A 217 -18.10 5.73 10.37
N LYS A 218 -18.20 4.46 9.95
CA LYS A 218 -19.34 3.58 10.32
C LYS A 218 -19.06 2.60 11.47
N SER A 219 -17.80 2.26 11.72
CA SER A 219 -17.22 1.83 13.01
C SER A 219 -15.75 1.51 12.76
N TRP A 220 -14.89 1.73 13.75
CA TRP A 220 -13.44 1.43 13.69
C TRP A 220 -13.13 -0.08 13.67
N ASN A 221 -14.12 -0.96 13.48
CA ASN A 221 -13.99 -2.42 13.45
C ASN A 221 -13.60 -3.00 12.07
N HIS A 222 -13.03 -2.22 11.15
CA HIS A 222 -12.62 -2.70 9.82
C HIS A 222 -11.13 -3.04 9.71
N TYR A 223 -10.56 -3.63 10.76
CA TYR A 223 -9.32 -4.41 10.66
C TYR A 223 -9.70 -5.89 10.62
N PRO A 224 -10.28 -6.41 9.50
CA PRO A 224 -10.65 -7.81 9.49
C PRO A 224 -9.38 -8.62 9.68
N LEU A 225 -9.39 -9.44 10.74
CA LEU A 225 -8.51 -10.59 10.81
C LEU A 225 -8.58 -11.28 9.44
N ALA A 226 -7.42 -11.55 8.85
CA ALA A 226 -7.34 -12.15 7.52
C ALA A 226 -8.16 -13.45 7.46
N SER A 227 -8.21 -14.20 8.56
CA SER A 227 -9.03 -15.42 8.74
C SER A 227 -10.54 -15.20 8.54
N LEU A 228 -11.05 -14.00 8.80
CA LEU A 228 -12.47 -13.65 8.67
C LEU A 228 -12.80 -13.04 7.29
N SER A 229 -11.80 -12.68 6.50
CA SER A 229 -12.00 -12.06 5.19
C SER A 229 -12.68 -13.00 4.21
N GLN A 230 -13.39 -12.44 3.23
CA GLN A 230 -14.08 -13.18 2.17
C GLN A 230 -13.78 -12.54 0.82
N HIS A 231 -13.79 -13.35 -0.23
CA HIS A 231 -13.59 -12.93 -1.63
C HIS A 231 -12.21 -12.35 -1.96
N TYR A 232 -11.22 -12.52 -1.08
CA TYR A 232 -9.82 -12.25 -1.37
C TYR A 232 -9.17 -13.49 -1.95
N TYR A 233 -8.48 -13.32 -3.08
CA TYR A 233 -7.75 -14.37 -3.76
C TYR A 233 -6.28 -13.96 -3.97
N PRO A 234 -5.43 -14.06 -2.93
CA PRO A 234 -4.04 -13.62 -3.01
C PRO A 234 -3.19 -14.52 -3.93
N GLN A 235 -2.39 -13.90 -4.79
CA GLN A 235 -1.48 -14.62 -5.70
C GLN A 235 -0.01 -14.34 -5.36
N TYR A 236 0.32 -13.08 -5.12
CA TYR A 236 1.67 -12.64 -4.82
C TYR A 236 1.67 -11.65 -3.68
N MET A 237 2.78 -11.58 -2.96
CA MET A 237 3.01 -10.48 -2.02
C MET A 237 4.46 -10.03 -2.04
N PHE A 238 4.71 -8.80 -1.65
CA PHE A 238 6.06 -8.25 -1.58
C PHE A 238 6.18 -7.22 -0.45
N ASN A 239 7.41 -7.06 0.03
CA ASN A 239 7.81 -5.95 0.90
C ASN A 239 9.08 -5.30 0.30
N ARG A 240 9.83 -4.50 1.08
CA ARG A 240 11.06 -3.85 0.58
C ARG A 240 12.11 -4.84 0.06
N GLU A 241 12.12 -6.06 0.59
CA GLU A 241 13.21 -7.01 0.37
C GLU A 241 12.82 -8.23 -0.45
N TYR A 242 11.66 -8.83 -0.21
CA TYR A 242 11.35 -10.13 -0.82
C TYR A 242 10.06 -10.08 -1.62
N PHE A 243 10.00 -10.99 -2.60
CA PHE A 243 8.79 -11.32 -3.34
C PHE A 243 8.40 -12.76 -3.03
N TRP A 244 7.11 -12.99 -2.80
CA TRP A 244 6.53 -14.29 -2.52
C TRP A 244 5.44 -14.65 -3.52
N GLU A 245 5.36 -15.93 -3.83
CA GLU A 245 4.28 -16.54 -4.61
C GLU A 245 3.45 -17.46 -3.71
N ASN A 246 2.12 -17.36 -3.82
CA ASN A 246 1.19 -18.32 -3.23
C ASN A 246 1.16 -19.60 -4.08
N THR A 247 1.64 -20.70 -3.52
CA THR A 247 1.65 -22.02 -4.18
C THR A 247 0.47 -22.91 -3.79
N SER A 248 -0.46 -22.41 -2.98
CA SER A 248 -1.67 -23.12 -2.55
C SER A 248 -2.90 -22.74 -3.38
N THR A 249 -4.09 -22.98 -2.83
CA THR A 249 -5.33 -22.55 -3.47
C THR A 249 -5.40 -21.01 -3.49
N PRO A 250 -6.06 -20.43 -4.51
CA PRO A 250 -6.24 -18.99 -4.57
C PRO A 250 -7.00 -18.41 -3.37
N MET A 251 -7.72 -19.19 -2.56
CA MET A 251 -8.58 -18.71 -1.44
C MET A 251 -7.90 -18.71 -0.06
N THR A 252 -6.59 -18.82 0.01
CA THR A 252 -5.90 -18.84 1.31
C THR A 252 -6.12 -17.56 2.10
N LYS A 253 -6.31 -17.72 3.41
CA LYS A 253 -6.40 -16.62 4.39
C LYS A 253 -5.20 -16.58 5.34
N ASP A 254 -4.32 -17.56 5.19
CA ASP A 254 -3.10 -17.69 5.99
C ASP A 254 -1.95 -17.06 5.20
N TYR A 255 -1.51 -15.88 5.63
CA TYR A 255 -0.44 -15.12 4.99
C TYR A 255 0.95 -15.43 5.57
N LEU A 256 1.03 -16.35 6.52
CA LEU A 256 2.27 -16.79 7.17
C LEU A 256 2.59 -18.27 6.86
N GLY A 257 1.64 -19.01 6.30
CA GLY A 257 1.77 -20.41 5.98
C GLY A 257 2.87 -20.73 4.98
N GLU A 258 3.34 -21.98 5.01
CA GLU A 258 4.46 -22.47 4.21
C GLU A 258 4.24 -22.44 2.69
N HIS A 259 2.99 -22.26 2.25
CA HIS A 259 2.63 -22.13 0.84
C HIS A 259 3.09 -20.81 0.22
N TRP A 260 3.42 -19.81 1.03
CA TRP A 260 4.06 -18.58 0.59
C TRP A 260 5.55 -18.79 0.39
N LYS A 261 5.94 -19.13 -0.85
CA LYS A 261 7.35 -19.37 -1.18
C LYS A 261 8.02 -18.05 -1.50
N LYS A 262 9.09 -17.71 -0.76
CA LYS A 262 10.02 -16.65 -1.17
C LYS A 262 10.65 -17.03 -2.49
N ARG A 263 10.60 -16.15 -3.48
CA ARG A 263 11.13 -16.43 -4.83
C ARG A 263 12.27 -15.54 -5.26
N SER A 264 12.32 -14.30 -4.77
CA SER A 264 13.44 -13.40 -5.04
C SER A 264 13.70 -12.46 -3.87
N LYS A 265 14.91 -11.87 -3.87
CA LYS A 265 15.33 -10.77 -3.00
C LYS A 265 15.70 -9.56 -3.85
N TYR A 266 15.13 -8.40 -3.54
CA TYR A 266 15.45 -7.11 -4.13
C TYR A 266 16.63 -6.44 -3.41
N ASN A 267 17.53 -5.84 -4.19
CA ASN A 267 18.62 -5.02 -3.73
C ASN A 267 18.50 -3.64 -4.40
N ASN A 268 18.38 -2.59 -3.60
CA ASN A 268 18.34 -1.22 -4.11
C ASN A 268 19.75 -0.78 -4.53
N SER A 269 19.89 -0.28 -5.76
CA SER A 269 21.18 0.17 -6.31
C SER A 269 21.71 1.47 -5.67
N THR A 270 20.85 2.20 -4.96
CA THR A 270 21.24 3.43 -4.25
C THR A 270 21.82 3.17 -2.86
N SER A 271 21.73 1.94 -2.36
CA SER A 271 22.28 1.53 -1.07
C SER A 271 23.74 1.06 -1.14
N SER A 272 24.26 0.79 -2.35
CA SER A 272 25.60 0.22 -2.54
C SER A 272 26.73 1.25 -2.67
N ASN A 273 26.46 2.52 -2.32
CA ASN A 273 27.47 3.60 -2.33
C ASN A 273 27.77 4.13 -0.92
N SER A 274 27.51 3.35 0.12
CA SER A 274 27.77 3.73 1.52
C SER A 274 28.69 2.73 2.23
N ASP A 275 29.74 2.28 1.55
CA ASP A 275 30.93 1.65 2.15
C ASP A 275 32.20 2.32 1.59
#